data_AF-A0A6P0U0V8-F1
#
_entry.id   AF-A0A6P0U0V8-F1
#
_cell.length_a   1.000
_cell.length_b   1.000
_cell.length_c   1.000
_cell.angle_alpha   90.00
_cell.angle_beta   90.00
_cell.angle_gamma   90.00
#
_symmetry.space_group_name_H-M   'P 1'
#
loop_
_entity.id
_entity.type
_entity.pdbx_description
1 polymer ?
#
loop_
_entity_poly.entity_id
_entity_poly.type
_entity_poly.pdbx_seq_one_letter_code
_entity_poly.pdbx_strand_id
1 'polypeptide(L)'
;ITMLRRNDLEHKKSQVKELYGPLYSLLKTNKKIYDLWMAGDLSSINLKVKQLFKSNNDKAIEIINKNAHLIDENPMPEMFIQFVSSSQVWSMFCADDEEGVIPNGIADHPDVKWSEEFEQYIFGKYERMAKELDDLYKKYGIS
;
A
#
# COMPACT_ATOMS: atom_id res chain seq x y z
N ILE A 1 28.66 7.48 16.64
CA ILE A 1 28.05 6.94 15.39
C ILE A 1 28.75 7.64 14.24
N THR A 2 29.42 6.91 13.33
CA THR A 2 30.04 7.50 12.12
C THR A 2 28.98 8.14 11.23
N MET A 3 29.31 9.20 10.49
CA MET A 3 28.37 9.97 9.65
C MET A 3 27.57 9.08 8.69
N LEU A 4 28.21 8.06 8.10
CA LEU A 4 27.59 7.05 7.24
C LEU A 4 26.46 6.29 7.96
N ARG A 5 26.69 5.83 9.19
CA ARG A 5 25.68 5.11 9.99
C ARG A 5 24.50 5.99 10.41
N ARG A 6 24.69 7.31 10.49
CA ARG A 6 23.61 8.25 10.79
C ARG A 6 22.71 8.44 9.57
N ASN A 7 23.29 8.56 8.38
CA ASN A 7 22.52 8.69 7.15
C ASN A 7 21.70 7.43 6.86
N ASP A 8 22.28 6.24 7.04
CA ASP A 8 21.56 4.96 6.87
C ASP A 8 20.38 4.84 7.84
N LEU A 9 20.57 5.29 9.09
CA LEU A 9 19.53 5.28 10.10
C LEU A 9 18.40 6.27 9.75
N GLU A 10 18.73 7.50 9.35
CA GLU A 10 17.71 8.48 8.94
C GLU A 10 16.96 8.02 7.68
N HIS A 11 17.64 7.40 6.73
CA HIS A 11 16.99 6.82 5.55
C HIS A 11 15.97 5.74 5.96
N LYS A 12 16.38 4.76 6.79
CA LYS A 12 15.47 3.72 7.30
C LYS A 12 14.29 4.31 8.08
N LYS A 13 14.51 5.36 8.87
CA LYS A 13 13.42 6.07 9.56
C LYS A 13 12.44 6.68 8.56
N SER A 14 12.91 7.37 7.53
CA SER A 14 12.04 7.91 6.47
C SER A 14 11.29 6.81 5.74
N GLN A 15 11.94 5.70 5.38
CA GLN A 15 11.27 4.57 4.76
C GLN A 15 10.10 4.04 5.62
N VAL A 16 10.30 3.87 6.93
CA VAL A 16 9.22 3.41 7.82
C VAL A 16 8.14 4.47 8.00
N LYS A 17 8.52 5.74 8.21
CA LYS A 17 7.60 6.82 8.58
C LYS A 17 6.80 7.36 7.39
N GLU A 18 7.42 7.44 6.23
CA GLU A 18 6.89 8.19 5.08
C GLU A 18 6.37 7.26 3.97
N LEU A 19 6.92 6.05 3.84
CA LEU A 19 6.54 5.08 2.82
C LEU A 19 5.79 3.87 3.42
N TYR A 20 6.52 2.97 4.09
CA TYR A 20 6.00 1.64 4.43
C TYR A 20 4.97 1.67 5.56
N GLY A 21 5.12 2.53 6.57
CA GLY A 21 4.15 2.66 7.65
C GLY A 21 2.78 3.18 7.20
N PRO A 22 2.72 4.30 6.46
CA PRO A 22 1.47 4.78 5.87
C PRO A 22 0.80 3.75 4.96
N LEU A 23 1.56 3.10 4.06
CA LEU A 23 1.02 2.04 3.20
C LEU A 23 0.51 0.84 4.01
N TYR A 24 1.27 0.37 4.99
CA TYR A 24 0.85 -0.70 5.90
C TYR A 24 -0.50 -0.39 6.55
N SER A 25 -0.63 0.81 7.13
CA SER A 25 -1.85 1.21 7.83
C SER A 25 -3.06 1.29 6.89
N LEU A 26 -2.89 1.85 5.69
CA LEU A 26 -3.95 1.95 4.69
C LEU A 26 -4.39 0.57 4.21
N LEU A 27 -3.46 -0.27 3.78
CA LEU A 27 -3.74 -1.61 3.26
C LEU A 27 -4.38 -2.51 4.33
N LYS A 28 -3.88 -2.48 5.56
CA LYS A 28 -4.45 -3.26 6.67
C LYS A 28 -5.87 -2.81 7.02
N THR A 29 -6.17 -1.52 6.90
CA THR A 29 -7.52 -0.98 7.10
C THR A 29 -8.44 -1.37 5.94
N ASN A 30 -7.97 -1.22 4.70
CA ASN A 30 -8.70 -1.64 3.51
C ASN A 30 -9.06 -3.12 3.55
N LYS A 31 -8.12 -3.99 3.92
CA LYS A 31 -8.39 -5.43 4.04
C LYS A 31 -9.55 -5.74 4.99
N LYS A 32 -9.58 -5.12 6.17
CA LYS A 32 -10.69 -5.30 7.13
C LYS A 32 -12.04 -4.84 6.57
N ILE A 33 -12.04 -3.71 5.86
CA ILE A 33 -13.27 -3.19 5.24
C ILE A 33 -13.72 -4.11 4.10
N TYR A 34 -12.78 -4.62 3.32
CA TYR A 34 -13.03 -5.57 2.23
C TYR A 34 -13.63 -6.87 2.76
N ASP A 35 -13.08 -7.43 3.85
CA ASP A 35 -13.61 -8.64 4.47
C ASP A 35 -15.08 -8.44 4.92
N LEU A 36 -15.41 -7.29 5.53
CA LEU A 36 -16.79 -6.95 5.90
C LEU A 36 -17.70 -6.73 4.69
N TRP A 37 -17.17 -6.10 3.64
CA TRP A 37 -17.92 -5.85 2.40
C TRP A 37 -18.28 -7.15 1.69
N MET A 38 -17.31 -8.06 1.56
CA MET A 38 -17.48 -9.39 0.97
C MET A 38 -18.38 -10.31 1.80
N ALA A 39 -18.46 -10.10 3.11
CA ALA A 39 -19.42 -10.78 3.98
C ALA A 39 -20.87 -10.30 3.77
N GLY A 40 -21.09 -9.19 3.04
CA GLY A 40 -22.40 -8.59 2.81
C GLY A 40 -22.86 -7.62 3.92
N ASP A 41 -22.06 -7.46 4.97
CA ASP A 41 -22.37 -6.64 6.15
C ASP A 41 -22.48 -5.14 5.83
N LEU A 42 -21.93 -4.71 4.69
CA LEU A 42 -21.91 -3.32 4.26
C LEU A 42 -22.78 -3.03 3.01
N SER A 43 -23.65 -3.97 2.62
CA SER A 43 -24.48 -3.86 1.41
C SER A 43 -25.33 -2.58 1.34
N SER A 44 -25.87 -2.11 2.48
CA SER A 44 -26.68 -0.88 2.54
C SER A 44 -25.90 0.40 2.27
N ILE A 45 -24.57 0.36 2.20
CA ILE A 45 -23.69 1.50 1.94
C ILE A 45 -22.63 1.17 0.87
N ASN A 46 -22.95 0.26 -0.05
CA ASN A 46 -22.03 -0.27 -1.07
C ASN A 46 -21.26 0.83 -1.82
N LEU A 47 -21.93 1.81 -2.45
CA LEU A 47 -21.25 2.91 -3.13
C LEU A 47 -20.28 3.69 -2.23
N LYS A 48 -20.64 3.95 -0.97
CA LYS A 48 -19.74 4.65 -0.03
C LYS A 48 -18.50 3.83 0.28
N VAL A 49 -18.65 2.50 0.41
CA VAL A 49 -17.52 1.58 0.59
C VAL A 49 -16.61 1.61 -0.64
N LYS A 50 -17.19 1.58 -1.85
CA LYS A 50 -16.42 1.68 -3.10
C LYS A 50 -15.65 2.99 -3.19
N GLN A 51 -16.30 4.12 -2.91
CA GLN A 51 -15.64 5.43 -2.89
C GLN A 51 -14.54 5.53 -1.81
N LEU A 52 -14.71 4.86 -0.68
CA LEU A 52 -13.68 4.76 0.35
C LEU A 52 -12.46 3.97 -0.14
N PHE A 53 -12.67 2.84 -0.82
CA PHE A 53 -11.57 2.09 -1.43
C PHE A 53 -10.82 2.92 -2.46
N LYS A 54 -11.54 3.62 -3.36
CA LYS A 54 -10.92 4.57 -4.30
C LYS A 54 -10.08 5.61 -3.56
N SER A 55 -10.63 6.28 -2.55
CA SER A 55 -9.90 7.29 -1.78
C SER A 55 -8.64 6.74 -1.12
N ASN A 56 -8.70 5.53 -0.58
CA ASN A 56 -7.54 4.90 0.06
C ASN A 56 -6.49 4.43 -0.96
N ASN A 57 -6.92 3.94 -2.12
CA ASN A 57 -6.03 3.58 -3.22
C ASN A 57 -5.33 4.82 -3.80
N ASP A 58 -6.08 5.91 -4.02
CA ASP A 58 -5.52 7.20 -4.47
C ASP A 58 -4.44 7.71 -3.50
N LYS A 59 -4.68 7.62 -2.19
CA LYS A 59 -3.69 7.96 -1.15
C LYS A 59 -2.47 7.04 -1.18
N ALA A 60 -2.66 5.74 -1.37
CA ALA A 60 -1.57 4.79 -1.45
C ALA A 60 -0.68 5.08 -2.67
N ILE A 61 -1.29 5.35 -3.83
CA ILE A 61 -0.58 5.76 -5.05
C ILE A 61 0.18 7.07 -4.83
N GLU A 62 -0.43 8.06 -4.15
CA GLU A 62 0.23 9.32 -3.80
C GLU A 62 1.47 9.09 -2.92
N ILE A 63 1.36 8.22 -1.91
CA ILE A 63 2.48 7.84 -1.04
C ILE A 63 3.61 7.19 -1.85
N ILE A 64 3.28 6.24 -2.73
CA ILE A 64 4.26 5.57 -3.60
C ILE A 64 4.98 6.60 -4.48
N ASN A 65 4.24 7.46 -5.17
CA ASN A 65 4.81 8.44 -6.09
C ASN A 65 5.71 9.46 -5.39
N LYS A 66 5.30 9.98 -4.22
CA LYS A 66 6.09 10.95 -3.46
C LYS A 66 7.36 10.33 -2.88
N ASN A 67 7.32 9.05 -2.55
CA ASN A 67 8.37 8.35 -1.82
C ASN A 67 9.04 7.25 -2.65
N ALA A 68 8.97 7.31 -3.98
CA ALA A 68 9.56 6.28 -4.85
C ALA A 68 11.08 6.12 -4.63
N HIS A 69 11.75 7.21 -4.25
CA HIS A 69 13.17 7.24 -3.89
C HIS A 69 13.52 6.52 -2.58
N LEU A 70 12.50 6.15 -1.79
CA LEU A 70 12.63 5.38 -0.54
C LEU A 70 12.42 3.87 -0.76
N ILE A 71 12.12 3.44 -1.99
CA ILE A 71 12.02 2.02 -2.36
C ILE A 71 13.45 1.49 -2.54
N ASP A 72 13.82 0.43 -1.80
CA ASP A 72 15.18 -0.12 -1.80
C ASP A 72 15.57 -0.71 -3.16
N GLU A 73 14.59 -1.26 -3.87
CA GLU A 73 14.79 -1.96 -5.12
C GLU A 73 14.80 -0.97 -6.29
N ASN A 74 15.88 -0.99 -7.07
CA ASN A 74 16.01 -0.26 -8.32
C ASN A 74 16.38 -1.25 -9.44
N PRO A 75 15.49 -1.48 -10.44
CA PRO A 75 14.22 -0.79 -10.68
C PRO A 75 13.13 -1.09 -9.65
N MET A 76 12.10 -0.23 -9.61
CA MET A 76 10.90 -0.42 -8.78
C MET A 76 10.28 -1.81 -9.05
N PRO A 77 9.90 -2.58 -8.02
CA PRO A 77 9.34 -3.91 -8.22
C PRO A 77 8.00 -3.86 -9.00
N GLU A 78 7.79 -4.83 -9.90
CA GLU A 78 6.61 -4.88 -10.79
C GLU A 78 5.28 -4.86 -10.03
N MET A 79 5.23 -5.47 -8.84
CA MET A 79 4.03 -5.46 -7.97
C MET A 79 3.52 -4.05 -7.62
N PHE A 80 4.40 -3.04 -7.57
CA PHE A 80 3.99 -1.65 -7.37
C PHE A 80 3.25 -1.11 -8.59
N ILE A 81 3.76 -1.41 -9.78
CA ILE A 81 3.16 -1.02 -11.06
C ILE A 81 1.78 -1.69 -11.19
N GLN A 82 1.70 -2.99 -10.90
CA GLN A 82 0.45 -3.74 -10.92
C GLN A 82 -0.57 -3.15 -9.93
N PHE A 83 -0.16 -2.82 -8.70
CA PHE A 83 -1.04 -2.19 -7.72
C PHE A 83 -1.62 -0.86 -8.24
N VAL A 84 -0.77 0.00 -8.82
CA VAL A 84 -1.19 1.29 -9.38
C VAL A 84 -2.19 1.07 -10.52
N SER A 85 -1.85 0.21 -11.49
CA SER A 85 -2.69 -0.10 -12.64
C SER A 85 -4.04 -0.67 -12.23
N SER A 86 -4.05 -1.70 -11.37
CA SER A 86 -5.28 -2.32 -10.86
C SER A 86 -6.17 -1.31 -10.14
N SER A 87 -5.59 -0.48 -9.27
CA SER A 87 -6.31 0.56 -8.52
C SER A 87 -6.95 1.62 -9.43
N GLN A 88 -6.25 2.04 -10.49
CA GLN A 88 -6.74 3.02 -11.45
C GLN A 88 -7.88 2.45 -12.31
N VAL A 89 -7.70 1.22 -12.82
CA VAL A 89 -8.74 0.56 -13.62
C VAL A 89 -9.99 0.33 -12.78
N TRP A 90 -9.84 -0.20 -11.57
CA TRP A 90 -10.97 -0.38 -10.67
C TRP A 90 -11.67 0.95 -10.36
N SER A 91 -10.91 2.03 -10.13
CA SER A 91 -11.50 3.35 -9.89
C SER A 91 -12.29 3.87 -11.09
N MET A 92 -11.83 3.61 -12.31
CA MET A 92 -12.47 4.05 -13.55
C MET A 92 -13.81 3.37 -13.80
N PHE A 93 -13.93 2.08 -13.47
CA PHE A 93 -15.11 1.28 -13.83
C PHE A 93 -16.04 0.95 -12.66
N CYS A 94 -15.53 0.94 -11.42
CA CYS A 94 -16.27 0.41 -10.28
C CYS A 94 -16.57 1.47 -9.23
N ALA A 95 -15.68 2.43 -8.96
CA ALA A 95 -15.75 3.21 -7.73
C ALA A 95 -16.99 4.12 -7.59
N ASP A 96 -17.49 4.66 -8.70
CA ASP A 96 -18.56 5.67 -8.72
C ASP A 96 -19.92 5.13 -9.22
N ASP A 97 -20.04 3.81 -9.37
CA ASP A 97 -21.25 3.12 -9.81
C ASP A 97 -21.56 1.97 -8.84
N GLU A 98 -22.81 1.81 -8.39
CA GLU A 98 -23.23 0.69 -7.54
C GLU A 98 -22.93 -0.65 -8.21
N GLU A 99 -23.31 -0.78 -9.49
CA GLU A 99 -23.21 -1.99 -10.30
C GLU A 99 -21.94 -2.02 -11.16
N GLY A 100 -21.01 -1.09 -10.93
CA GLY A 100 -19.83 -0.91 -11.77
C GLY A 100 -18.98 -2.18 -11.88
N VAL A 101 -18.73 -2.62 -13.12
CA VAL A 101 -17.99 -3.83 -13.49
C VAL A 101 -16.90 -3.49 -14.49
N ILE A 102 -15.72 -4.10 -14.34
CA ILE A 102 -14.64 -3.99 -15.33
C ILE A 102 -14.99 -4.86 -16.55
N PRO A 103 -14.96 -4.32 -17.78
CA PRO A 103 -15.22 -5.10 -18.99
C PRO A 103 -14.29 -6.32 -19.13
N ASN A 104 -14.82 -7.47 -19.57
CA ASN A 104 -14.07 -8.75 -19.61
C ASN A 104 -12.70 -8.65 -20.32
N GLY A 105 -12.63 -7.97 -21.47
CA GLY A 105 -11.36 -7.80 -22.20
C GLY A 105 -10.29 -6.98 -21.47
N ILE A 106 -10.69 -6.19 -20.46
CA ILE A 106 -9.78 -5.45 -19.58
C ILE A 106 -9.51 -6.26 -18.31
N ALA A 107 -10.57 -6.87 -17.75
CA ALA A 107 -10.49 -7.64 -16.51
C ALA A 107 -9.52 -8.82 -16.59
N ASP A 108 -9.32 -9.39 -17.78
CA ASP A 108 -8.40 -10.52 -18.02
C ASP A 108 -6.92 -10.12 -18.11
N HIS A 109 -6.61 -8.82 -18.21
CA HIS A 109 -5.23 -8.36 -18.28
C HIS A 109 -4.53 -8.55 -16.92
N PRO A 110 -3.32 -9.16 -16.86
CA PRO A 110 -2.60 -9.40 -15.60
C PRO A 110 -2.38 -8.13 -14.76
N ASP A 111 -2.04 -7.01 -15.42
CA ASP A 111 -1.78 -5.72 -14.74
C ASP A 111 -3.03 -5.09 -14.11
N VAL A 112 -4.23 -5.58 -14.46
CA VAL A 112 -5.50 -5.10 -13.90
C VAL A 112 -5.89 -5.90 -12.66
N LYS A 113 -5.34 -7.10 -12.49
CA LYS A 113 -5.60 -7.95 -11.33
C LYS A 113 -4.98 -7.31 -10.07
N TRP A 114 -5.70 -7.45 -8.95
CA TRP A 114 -5.18 -7.02 -7.65
C TRP A 114 -3.91 -7.79 -7.31
N SER A 115 -2.89 -7.08 -6.81
CA SER A 115 -1.59 -7.67 -6.47
C SER A 115 -1.55 -8.07 -5.00
N GLU A 116 -1.83 -9.35 -4.70
CA GLU A 116 -1.63 -9.89 -3.34
C GLU A 116 -0.16 -9.82 -2.91
N GLU A 117 0.76 -9.97 -3.87
CA GLU A 117 2.20 -9.86 -3.65
C GLU A 117 2.59 -8.48 -3.11
N PHE A 118 1.97 -7.41 -3.65
CA PHE A 118 2.18 -6.05 -3.16
C PHE A 118 1.81 -5.92 -1.67
N GLU A 119 0.65 -6.42 -1.25
CA GLU A 119 0.24 -6.37 0.16
C GLU A 119 1.23 -7.11 1.06
N GLN A 120 1.59 -8.34 0.67
CA GLN A 120 2.52 -9.17 1.43
C GLN A 120 3.90 -8.52 1.54
N TYR A 121 4.37 -7.91 0.46
CA TYR A 121 5.63 -7.18 0.43
C TYR A 121 5.58 -5.99 1.40
N ILE A 122 4.56 -5.15 1.34
CA ILE A 122 4.44 -3.98 2.23
C ILE A 122 4.36 -4.41 3.70
N PHE A 123 3.56 -5.44 4.01
CA PHE A 123 3.44 -5.96 5.37
C PHE A 123 4.76 -6.50 5.90
N GLY A 124 5.40 -7.39 5.14
CA GLY A 124 6.68 -7.97 5.54
C GLY A 124 7.79 -6.92 5.65
N LYS A 125 7.84 -5.96 4.72
CA LYS A 125 8.87 -4.91 4.71
C LYS A 125 8.70 -3.98 5.92
N TYR A 126 7.49 -3.49 6.17
CA TYR A 126 7.21 -2.66 7.34
C TYR A 126 7.57 -3.37 8.66
N GLU A 127 7.12 -4.61 8.85
CA GLU A 127 7.33 -5.34 10.10
C GLU A 127 8.82 -5.62 10.36
N ARG A 128 9.57 -6.00 9.32
CA ARG A 128 11.03 -6.17 9.41
C ARG A 128 11.72 -4.86 9.77
N MET A 129 11.42 -3.78 9.07
CA MET A 129 12.10 -2.49 9.29
C MET A 129 11.74 -1.85 10.64
N ALA A 130 10.48 -1.98 11.07
CA ALA A 130 10.05 -1.51 12.38
C ALA A 130 10.80 -2.24 13.51
N LYS A 131 10.97 -3.57 13.37
CA LYS A 131 11.77 -4.37 14.31
C LYS A 131 13.25 -3.97 14.28
N GLU A 132 13.83 -3.82 13.09
CA GLU A 132 15.23 -3.37 12.95
C GLU A 132 15.48 -2.01 13.60
N LEU A 133 14.56 -1.04 13.41
CA LEU A 133 14.66 0.27 14.04
C LEU A 133 14.57 0.19 15.57
N ASP A 134 13.63 -0.60 16.10
CA ASP A 134 13.50 -0.83 17.54
C ASP A 134 14.77 -1.47 18.14
N ASP A 135 15.34 -2.46 17.46
CA ASP A 135 16.60 -3.11 17.86
C ASP A 135 17.78 -2.12 17.83
N LEU A 136 17.83 -1.23 16.83
CA LEU A 136 18.84 -0.18 16.74
C LEU A 136 18.67 0.87 17.85
N TYR A 137 17.44 1.30 18.15
CA TYR A 137 17.17 2.24 19.24
C TYR A 137 17.62 1.67 20.59
N LYS A 138 17.27 0.40 20.88
CA LYS A 138 17.70 -0.31 22.09
C LYS A 138 19.21 -0.45 22.18
N LYS A 139 19.87 -0.84 21.09
CA LYS A 139 21.32 -1.07 21.04
C LYS A 139 22.13 0.22 21.24
N TYR A 140 21.62 1.34 20.74
CA TYR A 140 22.36 2.62 20.77
C TYR A 140 21.85 3.61 21.82
N GLY A 141 20.83 3.26 22.61
CA GLY A 141 20.27 4.12 23.67
C GLY A 141 19.68 5.43 23.14
N ILE A 142 19.17 5.40 21.90
CA ILE A 142 18.59 6.58 21.25
C ILE A 142 17.09 6.59 21.62
N SER A 143 16.71 7.47 22.55
CA SER A 143 15.32 7.74 22.98
C SER A 143 14.74 8.95 22.28
#